data_AF-A0A2T5BSB5-F1
#
_entry.id   AF-A0A2T5BSB5-F1
#
_cell.length_a   1.000
_cell.length_b   1.000
_cell.length_c   1.000
_cell.angle_alpha   90.00
_cell.angle_beta   90.00
_cell.angle_gamma   90.00
#
_symmetry.space_group_name_H-M   'P 1'
#
loop_
_entity.id
_entity.type
_entity.pdbx_description
1 polymer ?
#
loop_
_entity_poly.entity_id
_entity_poly.type
_entity_poly.pdbx_seq_one_letter_code
_entity_poly.pdbx_strand_id
1 'polypeptide(L)'
;MTDEHDFEIQPSGEAHRLHTDQFLNEILDGLERGAMEALIATDPTETARHAQYRGEIGAIRSLRTKLKTLAEGKTKRPARGSVA
;
A
#
# COMPACT_ATOMS: atom_id res chain seq x y z
N MET A 1 28.64 8.49 26.26
CA MET A 1 27.20 8.81 26.36
C MET A 1 26.77 9.07 24.93
N THR A 2 26.32 8.03 24.23
CA THR A 2 25.87 8.13 22.85
C THR A 2 24.46 8.70 22.89
N ASP A 3 24.31 9.96 22.50
CA ASP A 3 23.02 10.57 22.23
C ASP A 3 22.39 9.81 21.06
N GLU A 4 21.57 8.81 21.41
CA GLU A 4 20.59 8.25 20.50
C GLU A 4 19.53 9.33 20.27
N HIS A 5 19.83 10.22 19.31
CA HIS A 5 18.79 11.00 18.67
C HIS A 5 17.88 10.00 17.93
N ASP A 6 16.89 9.50 18.65
CA ASP A 6 15.66 8.99 18.07
C ASP A 6 15.13 10.08 17.14
N PHE A 7 15.43 9.94 15.85
CA PHE A 7 14.82 10.75 14.81
C PHE A 7 13.33 10.39 14.82
N GLU A 8 12.55 11.11 15.63
CA GLU A 8 11.10 11.14 15.53
C GLU A 8 10.76 11.47 14.09
N ILE A 9 10.25 10.46 13.39
CA ILE A 9 9.82 10.58 12.02
C ILE A 9 8.60 11.47 12.07
N GLN A 10 8.78 12.74 11.68
CA GLN A 10 7.62 13.58 11.38
C GLN A 10 6.78 12.82 10.36
N PRO A 11 5.48 12.60 10.61
CA PRO A 11 4.59 11.95 9.65
C PRO A 11 4.79 12.64 8.31
N SER A 12 5.29 11.92 7.30
CA SER A 12 5.67 12.55 6.04
C SER A 12 4.39 13.16 5.47
N GLY A 13 4.29 14.48 5.45
CA GLY A 13 3.07 15.19 5.05
C GLY A 13 2.57 14.74 3.67
N GLU A 14 3.48 14.27 2.82
CA GLU A 14 3.16 13.64 1.55
C GLU A 14 2.39 12.31 1.68
N ALA A 15 2.80 11.37 2.54
CA ALA A 15 2.05 10.13 2.76
C ALA A 15 0.67 10.41 3.35
N HIS A 16 0.58 11.38 4.28
CA HIS A 16 -0.72 11.82 4.79
C HIS A 16 -1.59 12.41 3.68
N ARG A 17 -1.04 13.32 2.87
CA ARG A 17 -1.71 13.90 1.70
C ARG A 17 -2.20 12.81 0.74
N LEU A 18 -1.34 11.87 0.35
CA LEU A 18 -1.68 10.78 -0.57
C LEU A 18 -2.73 9.84 0.03
N HIS A 19 -2.68 9.60 1.34
CA HIS A 19 -3.67 8.76 2.03
C HIS A 19 -5.04 9.42 2.11
N THR A 20 -5.11 10.74 2.29
CA THR A 20 -6.36 11.51 2.41
C THR A 20 -6.84 12.10 1.09
N ASP A 21 -6.08 11.98 0.01
CA ASP A 21 -6.45 12.45 -1.32
C ASP A 21 -7.66 11.67 -1.85
N GLN A 22 -8.77 12.38 -2.05
CA GLN A 22 -10.02 11.78 -2.50
C GLN A 22 -9.89 11.15 -3.89
N PHE A 23 -9.22 11.83 -4.82
CA PHE A 23 -9.08 11.37 -6.20
C PHE A 23 -8.24 10.10 -6.28
N LEU A 24 -7.16 10.01 -5.53
CA LEU A 24 -6.36 8.79 -5.45
C LEU A 24 -7.15 7.64 -4.81
N ASN A 25 -7.93 7.91 -3.77
CA ASN A 25 -8.78 6.89 -3.17
C ASN A 25 -9.83 6.36 -4.16
N GLU A 26 -10.47 7.24 -4.93
CA GLU A 26 -11.43 6.88 -5.98
C GLU A 26 -10.76 6.03 -7.08
N ILE A 27 -9.54 6.39 -7.52
CA ILE A 27 -8.77 5.58 -8.48
C ILE A 27 -8.51 4.18 -7.90
N LEU A 28 -8.01 4.10 -6.67
CA LEU A 28 -7.69 2.82 -6.03
C LEU A 28 -8.96 1.98 -5.82
N ASP A 29 -10.10 2.60 -5.49
CA ASP A 29 -11.39 1.91 -5.35
C ASP A 29 -11.85 1.36 -6.70
N GLY A 30 -11.72 2.15 -7.77
CA GLY A 30 -12.04 1.72 -9.13
C GLY A 30 -11.18 0.54 -9.60
N LEU A 31 -9.86 0.58 -9.33
CA LEU A 31 -8.95 -0.52 -9.66
C LEU A 31 -9.28 -1.78 -8.86
N GLU A 32 -9.52 -1.67 -7.55
CA GLU A 32 -9.86 -2.83 -6.72
C GLU A 32 -11.19 -3.45 -7.16
N ARG A 33 -12.20 -2.62 -7.44
CA ARG A 33 -13.50 -3.07 -7.96
C ARG A 33 -13.35 -3.77 -9.31
N GLY A 34 -12.59 -3.18 -10.25
CA GLY A 34 -12.35 -3.78 -11.55
C GLY A 34 -11.67 -5.15 -11.46
N ALA A 35 -10.68 -5.29 -10.58
CA ALA A 35 -10.02 -6.58 -10.35
C ALA A 35 -10.96 -7.61 -9.69
N MET A 36 -11.84 -7.18 -8.77
CA MET A 36 -12.86 -8.06 -8.18
C MET A 36 -13.89 -8.54 -9.21
N GLU A 37 -14.40 -7.63 -10.04
CA GLU A 37 -15.36 -7.95 -11.10
C GLU A 37 -14.73 -8.91 -12.10
N ALA A 38 -13.48 -8.68 -12.50
CA ALA A 38 -12.73 -9.58 -13.38
C ALA A 38 -12.52 -10.97 -12.73
N LEU A 39 -12.18 -11.02 -11.45
CA LEU A 39 -12.04 -12.28 -10.71
C LEU A 39 -13.34 -13.09 -10.69
N ILE A 40 -14.47 -12.42 -10.46
CA ILE A 40 -15.80 -13.05 -10.42
C ILE A 40 -16.21 -13.54 -11.82
N ALA A 41 -15.90 -12.78 -12.85
CA ALA A 41 -16.24 -13.10 -14.24
C ALA A 41 -15.32 -14.17 -14.86
N THR A 42 -14.15 -14.42 -14.27
CA THR A 42 -13.18 -15.39 -14.79
C THR A 42 -13.60 -16.82 -14.48
N ASP A 43 -13.51 -17.69 -15.50
CA ASP A 43 -13.76 -19.13 -15.35
C ASP A 43 -12.92 -19.71 -14.18
N PRO A 44 -13.53 -20.44 -13.23
CA PRO A 44 -12.81 -21.05 -12.10
C PRO A 44 -11.65 -21.97 -12.49
N THR A 45 -11.66 -22.52 -13.71
CA THR A 45 -10.60 -23.39 -14.24
C THR A 45 -9.39 -22.60 -14.76
N GLU A 46 -9.52 -21.31 -15.02
CA GLU A 46 -8.42 -20.40 -15.39
C GLU A 46 -7.64 -19.94 -14.15
N THR A 47 -6.99 -20.90 -13.48
CA THR A 47 -6.29 -20.71 -12.20
C THR A 47 -5.25 -19.60 -12.23
N ALA A 48 -4.53 -19.42 -13.34
CA ALA A 48 -3.54 -18.37 -13.52
C ALA A 48 -4.15 -16.95 -13.47
N ARG A 49 -5.29 -16.75 -14.14
CA ARG A 49 -6.00 -15.46 -14.12
C ARG A 49 -6.63 -15.19 -12.76
N HIS A 50 -7.19 -16.21 -12.12
CA HIS A 50 -7.65 -16.09 -10.72
C HIS A 50 -6.53 -15.64 -9.78
N ALA A 51 -5.33 -16.23 -9.91
CA ALA A 51 -4.17 -15.84 -9.12
C ALA A 51 -3.74 -14.39 -9.42
N GLN A 52 -3.74 -13.99 -10.69
CA GLN A 52 -3.42 -12.63 -11.11
C GLN A 52 -4.36 -11.60 -10.46
N TYR A 53 -5.68 -11.74 -10.61
CA TYR A 53 -6.63 -10.75 -10.07
C TYR A 53 -6.60 -10.70 -8.54
N ARG A 54 -6.41 -11.85 -7.86
CA ARG A 54 -6.17 -11.87 -6.41
C ARG A 54 -4.89 -11.12 -6.03
N GLY A 55 -3.83 -11.25 -6.82
CA GLY A 55 -2.58 -10.52 -6.66
C GLY A 55 -2.76 -9.01 -6.82
N GLU A 56 -3.51 -8.57 -7.84
CA GLU A 56 -3.83 -7.16 -8.07
C GLU A 56 -4.59 -6.55 -6.88
N ILE A 57 -5.66 -7.23 -6.41
CA ILE A 57 -6.41 -6.81 -5.20
C ILE A 57 -5.47 -6.72 -3.99
N GLY A 58 -4.62 -7.72 -3.80
CA GLY A 58 -3.65 -7.77 -2.71
C GLY A 58 -2.65 -6.61 -2.77
N ALA A 59 -2.14 -6.27 -3.95
CA ALA A 59 -1.21 -5.17 -4.17
C ALA A 59 -1.85 -3.81 -3.83
N ILE A 60 -3.09 -3.58 -4.26
CA ILE A 60 -3.84 -2.35 -3.98
C ILE A 60 -4.05 -2.19 -2.47
N ARG A 61 -4.50 -3.25 -1.78
CA ARG A 61 -4.68 -3.24 -0.33
C ARG A 61 -3.36 -3.01 0.41
N SER A 62 -2.29 -3.67 -0.03
CA SER A 62 -0.95 -3.48 0.54
C SER A 62 -0.48 -2.03 0.40
N LEU A 63 -0.71 -1.40 -0.75
CA LEU A 63 -0.40 0.02 -0.97
C LEU A 63 -1.17 0.92 0.01
N ARG A 64 -2.47 0.71 0.16
CA ARG A 64 -3.31 1.46 1.13
C ARG A 64 -2.79 1.31 2.56
N THR A 65 -2.47 0.09 2.97
CA THR A 65 -1.91 -0.16 4.30
C THR A 65 -0.56 0.53 4.48
N LYS A 66 0.34 0.49 3.48
CA LYS A 66 1.64 1.17 3.54
C LYS A 66 1.47 2.69 3.65
N LEU A 67 0.60 3.29 2.84
CA LEU A 67 0.30 4.72 2.90
C LEU A 67 -0.24 5.13 4.27
N LYS A 68 -1.17 4.33 4.83
CA LYS A 68 -1.70 4.56 6.18
C LYS A 68 -0.59 4.46 7.24
N THR A 69 0.22 3.41 7.23
CA THR A 69 1.31 3.23 8.20
C THR A 69 2.34 4.37 8.13
N LEU A 70 2.67 4.84 6.91
CA LEU A 70 3.55 5.99 6.70
C LEU A 70 2.92 7.29 7.19
N ALA A 71 1.64 7.52 6.89
CA ALA A 71 0.89 8.69 7.33
C ALA A 71 0.75 8.76 8.86
N GLU A 72 0.64 7.61 9.53
CA GLU A 72 0.58 7.49 10.99
C GLU A 72 1.97 7.57 11.65
N GLY A 73 3.05 7.71 10.88
CA GLY A 73 4.42 7.75 11.42
C GLY A 73 4.90 6.42 12.01
N LYS A 74 4.20 5.30 11.73
CA LYS A 74 4.47 3.97 12.31
C LYS A 74 5.57 3.19 11.59
N THR A 75 6.23 3.79 10.60
CA THR A 75 7.34 3.15 9.89
C THR A 75 8.67 3.56 10.50
N LYS A 76 9.45 2.61 11.04
CA LYS A 76 10.88 2.85 11.27
C LYS A 76 11.55 3.04 9.91
N ARG A 77 12.25 4.15 9.71
CA ARG A 77 13.11 4.34 8.52
C ARG A 77 14.12 3.18 8.51
N PRO A 78 14.31 2.44 7.41
CA PRO A 78 15.44 1.52 7.34
C PRO A 78 16.69 2.35 7.58
N ALA A 79 17.54 1.90 8.52
CA ALA A 79 18.82 2.52 8.77
C ALA A 79 19.54 2.65 7.42
N ARG A 80 19.93 3.88 7.05
CA ARG A 80 20.72 4.13 5.84
C ARG A 80 21.96 3.23 5.93
N GLY A 81 21.98 2.16 5.14
CA GLY A 81 23.09 1.20 5.12
C GLY A 81 22.70 -0.28 5.08
N SER A 82 21.46 -0.67 5.39
CA SER A 82 21.06 -2.07 5.23
C SER A 82 20.50 -2.30 3.82
N VAL A 83 21.43 -2.49 2.89
CA VAL A 83 21.17 -3.29 1.68
C VAL A 83 21.67 -4.69 2.04
N ALA A 84 20.77 -5.68 2.03
CA ALA A 84 21.15 -7.09 2.11
C ALA A 84 21.69 -7.55 0.75
#